data_AF-A0A8T4THA9-F1
#
_entry.id   AF-A0A8T4THA9-F1
#
_cell.length_a   1.000
_cell.length_b   1.000
_cell.length_c   1.000
_cell.angle_alpha   90.00
_cell.angle_beta   90.00
_cell.angle_gamma   90.00
#
_symmetry.space_group_name_H-M   'P 1'
#
loop_
_entity.id
_entity.type
_entity.pdbx_description
1 polymer ?
#
loop_
_entity_poly.entity_id
_entity_poly.type
_entity_poly.pdbx_seq_one_letter_code
_entity_poly.pdbx_strand_id
1 'polypeptide(L)'
;MWRLLLIALVAVPVFGQDVTFTLVQEQDFSQQVFGDFSEGVPRTVTFAGSTFVRSLSADLSIQSNGGSAVPCVFFDSDSQVQFCNTSSQFFSGRVTFPIVPRFASSVSFIVRGSTQFSGSSQGFIQRVFWRGGAGRSISQTYSTLRDVRAKNLGLLRAFIPPSQAPVFAFSSDQKAIIWFNDPVAPSSTSRSTTSNYNDEVLACLNTDLNVDAQGNPKCDFQDEAECAARGRDWLDGSCCGDAPYTDCRLYSDKQAICGRDAQQRFKWAALGDIGFISVLDGCPNLELVSNGVKFFTCGDVPTGFQDVERFDGVVNIAGHDYACDGRRVIECGGESPYTPNMRRTGAKLNITGQARYCSSQGRWLVSLDGVNRLSCERSGFTWTGSKCCGEQDDSLQSYEDPFVAGGDGVAGGCFKGRFVASGSYVSGSRNSLNYRGRFVVCQDENQNDRSYVQLFNGTNLSPQVSAPCGVPLQNALLTGIRQHALCFPAGSWEFTSITEAHFSKSTLWPTLVSQPRKGCCPENKCWDGAACRNIGEYSIVAGKGYRCQ
;
A
#
# COMPACT_ATOMS: atom_id res chain seq x y z
N MET A 1 16.49 -24.13 -29.57
CA MET A 1 16.66 -22.68 -29.36
C MET A 1 15.33 -21.99 -29.61
N TRP A 2 14.52 -21.81 -28.56
CA TRP A 2 13.32 -20.99 -28.61
C TRP A 2 13.55 -19.82 -27.66
N ARG A 3 13.60 -18.60 -28.20
CA ARG A 3 13.76 -17.38 -27.40
C ARG A 3 12.39 -17.03 -26.82
N LEU A 4 12.26 -17.17 -25.49
CA LEU A 4 11.18 -16.56 -24.74
C LEU A 4 11.33 -15.04 -24.82
N LEU A 5 10.35 -14.39 -25.44
CA LEU A 5 10.16 -12.96 -25.37
C LEU A 5 9.57 -12.66 -23.98
N LEU A 6 10.42 -12.22 -23.04
CA LEU A 6 9.96 -11.68 -21.76
C LEU A 6 9.38 -10.29 -22.05
N ILE A 7 8.06 -10.20 -22.19
CA ILE A 7 7.36 -8.91 -22.17
C ILE A 7 7.22 -8.54 -20.69
N ALA A 8 8.20 -7.81 -20.18
CA ALA A 8 8.04 -7.09 -18.93
C ALA A 8 7.05 -5.95 -19.19
N LEU A 9 5.78 -6.18 -18.88
CA LEU A 9 4.81 -5.10 -18.63
C LEU A 9 5.31 -4.36 -17.40
N VAL A 10 6.13 -3.33 -17.64
CA VAL A 10 6.36 -2.29 -16.65
C VAL A 10 5.00 -1.66 -16.42
N ALA A 11 4.36 -2.01 -15.30
CA ALA A 11 3.31 -1.19 -14.74
C ALA A 11 3.95 0.18 -14.56
N VAL A 12 3.65 1.10 -15.47
CA VAL A 12 3.97 2.51 -15.28
C VAL A 12 3.02 2.93 -14.17
N PRO A 13 3.50 3.15 -12.93
CA PRO A 13 2.69 3.87 -11.96
C PRO A 13 2.17 5.12 -12.64
N VAL A 14 0.86 5.33 -12.59
CA VAL A 14 0.20 6.56 -13.05
C VAL A 14 0.64 7.68 -12.11
N PHE A 15 1.92 8.07 -12.21
CA PHE A 15 2.43 9.28 -11.61
C PHE A 15 1.76 10.43 -12.34
N GLY A 16 1.10 11.29 -11.56
CA GLY A 16 0.17 12.31 -12.03
C GLY A 16 0.72 13.02 -13.25
N GLN A 17 -0.08 13.06 -14.32
CA GLN A 17 0.26 13.86 -15.49
C GLN A 17 0.45 15.31 -15.03
N ASP A 18 1.60 15.88 -15.39
CA ASP A 18 1.89 17.29 -15.16
C ASP A 18 1.29 18.11 -16.30
N VAL A 19 0.56 19.17 -15.96
CA VAL A 19 0.18 20.22 -16.90
C VAL A 19 1.06 21.44 -16.66
N THR A 20 1.47 22.08 -17.75
CA THR A 20 2.21 23.34 -17.71
C THR A 20 1.34 24.47 -18.22
N PHE A 21 1.10 25.45 -17.36
CA PHE A 21 0.49 26.71 -17.73
C PHE A 21 1.57 27.72 -18.10
N THR A 22 1.35 28.51 -19.14
CA THR A 22 2.30 29.54 -19.58
C THR A 22 1.62 30.90 -19.61
N LEU A 23 2.21 31.86 -18.89
CA LEU A 23 1.80 33.26 -18.88
C LEU A 23 2.80 34.05 -19.71
N VAL A 24 2.36 34.82 -20.69
CA VAL A 24 3.24 35.53 -21.63
C VAL A 24 2.72 36.92 -21.97
N GLN A 25 3.63 37.90 -21.99
CA GLN A 25 3.42 39.19 -22.67
C GLN A 25 3.73 39.01 -24.15
N GLU A 26 2.70 38.81 -24.97
CA GLU A 26 2.89 38.60 -26.41
C GLU A 26 3.16 39.91 -27.14
N GLN A 27 4.18 39.90 -27.98
CA GLN A 27 4.49 40.93 -28.96
C GLN A 27 4.92 40.27 -30.28
N ASP A 28 4.74 41.00 -31.38
CA ASP A 28 5.29 40.61 -32.67
C ASP A 28 6.71 41.17 -32.80
N PHE A 29 7.66 40.28 -33.07
CA PHE A 29 9.05 40.64 -33.25
C PHE A 29 9.49 40.36 -34.68
N SER A 30 10.46 41.16 -35.15
CA SER A 30 11.16 40.88 -36.40
C SER A 30 12.63 41.23 -36.29
N GLN A 31 13.49 40.40 -36.88
CA GLN A 31 14.93 40.59 -36.88
C GLN A 31 15.50 40.37 -38.28
N GLN A 32 16.32 41.31 -38.76
CA GLN A 32 17.11 41.11 -39.97
C GLN A 32 18.31 40.22 -39.65
N VAL A 33 18.51 39.18 -40.47
CA VAL A 33 19.50 38.12 -40.20
C VAL A 33 20.51 37.97 -41.33
N PHE A 34 20.14 38.28 -42.58
CA PHE A 34 20.96 38.20 -43.81
C PHE A 34 22.11 37.19 -43.77
N GLY A 35 21.90 36.01 -44.35
CA GLY A 35 22.98 35.05 -44.51
C GLY A 35 22.57 33.74 -45.15
N ASP A 36 23.58 33.03 -45.62
CA ASP A 36 23.41 31.67 -46.14
C ASP A 36 23.29 30.66 -45.00
N PHE A 37 22.57 29.58 -45.28
CA PHE A 37 22.40 28.44 -44.39
C PHE A 37 22.27 27.14 -45.17
N SER A 38 22.75 26.05 -44.57
CA SER A 38 22.69 24.69 -45.13
C SER A 38 22.65 23.66 -44.00
N GLU A 39 22.49 22.38 -44.32
CA GLU A 39 22.46 21.31 -43.31
C GLU A 39 23.72 21.26 -42.42
N GLY A 40 24.90 21.50 -42.99
CA GLY A 40 26.17 21.52 -42.25
C GLY A 40 26.54 22.90 -41.67
N VAL A 41 25.84 23.96 -42.06
CA VAL A 41 26.11 25.34 -41.65
C VAL A 41 24.79 26.00 -41.28
N PRO A 42 24.27 25.74 -40.06
CA PRO A 42 23.02 26.33 -39.60
C PRO A 42 23.17 27.84 -39.41
N ARG A 43 22.09 28.58 -39.68
CA ARG A 43 22.01 30.01 -39.31
C ARG A 43 21.21 30.17 -38.04
N THR A 44 21.86 30.63 -36.99
CA THR A 44 21.25 30.81 -35.67
C THR A 44 20.85 32.25 -35.43
N VAL A 45 19.67 32.44 -34.86
CA VAL A 45 19.14 33.70 -34.35
C VAL A 45 18.97 33.55 -32.85
N THR A 46 19.64 34.42 -32.09
CA THR A 46 19.57 34.42 -30.62
C THR A 46 18.50 35.41 -30.16
N PHE A 47 17.65 34.97 -29.24
CA PHE A 47 16.63 35.80 -28.61
C PHE A 47 17.20 36.60 -27.43
N ALA A 48 16.46 37.61 -26.97
CA ALA A 48 16.81 38.38 -25.79
C ALA A 48 16.54 37.55 -24.52
N GLY A 49 17.46 36.63 -24.19
CA GLY A 49 17.28 35.65 -23.13
C GLY A 49 16.26 34.56 -23.47
N SER A 50 15.75 33.87 -22.44
CA SER A 50 14.72 32.84 -22.62
C SER A 50 13.39 33.50 -23.01
N THR A 51 13.00 33.33 -24.27
CA THR A 51 11.82 33.93 -24.88
C THR A 51 10.81 32.84 -25.20
N PHE A 52 9.55 33.05 -24.85
CA PHE A 52 8.48 32.18 -25.33
C PHE A 52 8.23 32.47 -26.82
N VAL A 53 8.25 31.43 -27.64
CA VAL A 53 8.01 31.50 -29.08
C VAL A 53 6.74 30.72 -29.38
N ARG A 54 5.67 31.41 -29.76
CA ARG A 54 4.37 30.81 -30.10
C ARG A 54 4.26 30.48 -31.57
N SER A 55 4.73 31.38 -32.42
CA SER A 55 4.78 31.16 -33.87
C SER A 55 6.09 31.70 -34.42
N LEU A 56 6.56 31.08 -35.49
CA LEU A 56 7.81 31.44 -36.16
C LEU A 56 7.59 31.45 -37.66
N SER A 57 8.06 32.49 -38.32
CA SER A 57 8.17 32.55 -39.78
C SER A 57 9.46 33.25 -40.20
N ALA A 58 9.89 33.02 -41.44
CA ALA A 58 11.08 33.67 -41.99
C ALA A 58 10.92 33.94 -43.49
N ASP A 59 11.51 35.04 -43.95
CA ASP A 59 11.65 35.35 -45.37
C ASP A 59 12.91 34.63 -45.89
N LEU A 60 12.69 33.60 -46.72
CA LEU A 60 13.72 32.66 -47.18
C LEU A 60 13.78 32.63 -48.70
N SER A 61 14.97 32.35 -49.24
CA SER A 61 15.18 31.94 -50.63
C SER A 61 15.98 30.65 -50.65
N ILE A 62 15.49 29.60 -51.29
CA ILE A 62 16.10 28.26 -51.26
C ILE A 62 16.36 27.82 -52.69
N GLN A 63 17.58 27.34 -52.93
CA GLN A 63 18.01 26.78 -54.20
C GLN A 63 18.53 25.35 -54.00
N SER A 64 18.00 24.41 -54.78
CA SER A 64 18.47 23.02 -54.79
C SER A 64 18.95 22.62 -56.19
N ASN A 65 20.19 22.15 -56.28
CA ASN A 65 20.75 21.61 -57.52
C ASN A 65 20.42 20.10 -57.60
N GLY A 66 19.20 19.78 -58.06
CA GLY A 66 18.84 18.42 -58.45
C GLY A 66 17.96 17.63 -57.47
N GLY A 67 17.23 18.27 -56.55
CA GLY A 67 16.33 17.56 -55.63
C GLY A 67 15.32 18.47 -54.90
N SER A 68 14.58 17.90 -53.96
CA SER A 68 13.73 18.66 -53.03
C SER A 68 14.58 19.26 -51.90
N ALA A 69 14.39 20.55 -51.62
CA ALA A 69 14.94 21.19 -50.44
C ALA A 69 13.84 21.50 -49.42
N VAL A 70 14.10 21.20 -48.15
CA VAL A 70 13.14 21.40 -47.06
C VAL A 70 13.77 22.31 -45.99
N PRO A 71 13.23 23.51 -45.77
CA PRO A 71 13.67 24.34 -44.65
C PRO A 71 13.15 23.75 -43.33
N CYS A 72 14.05 23.62 -42.37
CA CYS A 72 13.73 23.17 -41.03
C CYS A 72 14.31 24.12 -39.99
N VAL A 73 13.69 24.15 -38.81
CA VAL A 73 14.21 24.85 -37.63
C VAL A 73 14.35 23.92 -36.45
N PHE A 74 15.32 24.23 -35.59
CA PHE A 74 15.46 23.65 -34.25
C PHE A 74 15.81 24.75 -33.24
N PHE A 75 15.55 24.49 -31.96
CA PHE A 75 15.75 25.48 -30.88
C PHE A 75 16.89 25.04 -29.96
N ASP A 76 17.64 26.00 -29.41
CA ASP A 76 18.67 25.79 -28.37
C ASP A 76 19.66 24.65 -28.64
N SER A 77 20.04 24.48 -29.92
CA SER A 77 20.95 23.41 -30.37
C SER A 77 20.41 21.98 -30.23
N ASP A 78 19.12 21.80 -29.90
CA ASP A 78 18.43 20.51 -29.91
C ASP A 78 18.05 20.09 -31.32
N SER A 79 19.04 19.58 -32.06
CA SER A 79 18.86 19.10 -33.44
C SER A 79 17.98 17.84 -33.56
N GLN A 80 17.55 17.22 -32.45
CA GLN A 80 16.69 16.03 -32.47
C GLN A 80 15.24 16.39 -32.80
N VAL A 81 14.77 17.57 -32.37
CA VAL A 81 13.40 18.04 -32.61
C VAL A 81 13.41 19.15 -33.66
N GLN A 82 13.07 18.78 -34.90
CA GLN A 82 13.06 19.70 -36.03
C GLN A 82 11.66 19.96 -36.57
N PHE A 83 11.36 21.23 -36.85
CA PHE A 83 10.10 21.64 -37.45
C PHE A 83 10.35 22.04 -38.90
N CYS A 84 9.87 21.22 -39.83
CA CYS A 84 10.12 21.37 -41.25
C CYS A 84 8.85 21.82 -42.00
N ASN A 85 9.00 22.66 -43.03
CA ASN A 85 7.91 22.96 -43.96
C ASN A 85 7.90 21.96 -45.14
N THR A 86 7.09 22.20 -46.15
CA THR A 86 6.91 21.40 -47.37
C THR A 86 8.04 21.63 -48.37
N SER A 87 8.25 20.61 -49.22
CA SER A 87 9.34 20.53 -50.19
C SER A 87 9.10 21.37 -51.45
N SER A 88 10.12 22.10 -51.93
CA SER A 88 10.15 22.66 -53.28
C SER A 88 11.57 22.68 -53.87
N GLN A 89 11.68 22.72 -55.20
CA GLN A 89 12.97 22.77 -55.91
C GLN A 89 13.57 24.19 -55.90
N PHE A 90 12.71 25.20 -55.97
CA PHE A 90 13.05 26.61 -55.84
C PHE A 90 11.90 27.34 -55.15
N PHE A 91 12.22 28.12 -54.13
CA PHE A 91 11.23 28.93 -53.43
C PHE A 91 11.86 30.23 -52.94
N SER A 92 11.14 31.33 -53.08
CA SER A 92 11.46 32.62 -52.46
C SER A 92 10.18 33.21 -51.88
N GLY A 93 10.19 33.52 -50.59
CA GLY A 93 9.03 34.06 -49.89
C GLY A 93 9.04 33.80 -48.39
N ARG A 94 7.92 34.13 -47.74
CA ARG A 94 7.73 33.89 -46.30
C ARG A 94 7.33 32.44 -46.04
N VAL A 95 8.03 31.79 -45.12
CA VAL A 95 7.78 30.42 -44.66
C VAL A 95 7.36 30.44 -43.20
N THR A 96 6.23 29.85 -42.87
CA THR A 96 5.78 29.63 -41.48
C THR A 96 6.18 28.24 -41.03
N PHE A 97 6.74 28.10 -39.83
CA PHE A 97 7.18 26.82 -39.29
C PHE A 97 6.11 26.25 -38.34
N PRO A 98 5.79 24.95 -38.44
CA PRO A 98 4.79 24.30 -37.58
C PRO A 98 5.39 23.97 -36.21
N ILE A 99 5.82 24.99 -35.46
CA ILE A 99 6.46 24.82 -34.16
C ILE A 99 5.46 24.47 -33.06
N VAL A 100 5.91 23.74 -32.05
CA VAL A 100 5.21 23.65 -30.77
C VAL A 100 5.64 24.84 -29.91
N PRO A 101 4.69 25.64 -29.37
CA PRO A 101 5.02 26.78 -28.53
C PRO A 101 5.92 26.41 -27.36
N ARG A 102 7.01 27.15 -27.15
CA ARG A 102 8.01 26.84 -26.12
C ARG A 102 8.88 28.02 -25.75
N PHE A 103 9.55 27.93 -24.61
CA PHE A 103 10.67 28.82 -24.29
C PHE A 103 11.92 28.38 -25.05
N ALA A 104 12.64 29.35 -25.60
CA ALA A 104 13.92 29.14 -26.25
C ALA A 104 14.82 30.36 -26.10
N SER A 105 16.13 30.15 -26.11
CA SER A 105 17.14 31.21 -26.15
C SER A 105 17.64 31.49 -27.57
N SER A 106 17.46 30.54 -28.48
CA SER A 106 17.86 30.67 -29.88
C SER A 106 17.05 29.75 -30.79
N VAL A 107 17.00 30.10 -32.09
CA VAL A 107 16.46 29.26 -33.15
C VAL A 107 17.48 29.17 -34.29
N SER A 108 17.68 27.96 -34.81
CA SER A 108 18.61 27.67 -35.89
C SER A 108 17.86 27.18 -37.11
N PHE A 109 18.21 27.74 -38.27
CA PHE A 109 17.64 27.42 -39.58
C PHE A 109 18.61 26.53 -40.37
N ILE A 110 18.09 25.46 -40.95
CA ILE A 110 18.81 24.56 -41.87
C ILE A 110 17.97 24.28 -43.11
N VAL A 111 18.62 23.87 -44.20
CA VAL A 111 17.95 23.29 -45.37
C VAL A 111 18.40 21.84 -45.49
N ARG A 112 17.46 20.90 -45.48
CA ARG A 112 17.72 19.49 -45.77
C ARG A 112 17.55 19.22 -47.26
N GLY A 113 18.51 18.52 -47.87
CA GLY A 113 18.41 18.02 -49.24
C GLY A 113 17.86 16.59 -49.29
N SER A 114 17.30 16.17 -50.42
CA SER A 114 17.00 14.74 -50.63
C SER A 114 18.30 13.94 -50.71
N THR A 115 18.41 12.86 -49.94
CA THR A 115 19.59 11.97 -49.85
C THR A 115 19.98 11.25 -51.16
N GLN A 116 19.22 11.43 -52.24
CA GLN A 116 19.42 10.74 -53.52
C GLN A 116 20.34 11.47 -54.53
N PHE A 117 20.68 12.74 -54.30
CA PHE A 117 21.53 13.51 -55.22
C PHE A 117 22.62 14.27 -54.47
N SER A 118 23.85 14.25 -54.99
CA SER A 118 25.06 14.87 -54.44
C SER A 118 25.08 16.41 -54.50
N GLY A 119 23.91 17.06 -54.64
CA GLY A 119 23.77 18.51 -54.69
C GLY A 119 23.68 19.12 -53.29
N SER A 120 24.51 20.13 -53.00
CA SER A 120 24.36 20.95 -51.79
C SER A 120 23.10 21.81 -51.90
N SER A 121 22.12 21.60 -51.02
CA SER A 121 20.99 22.52 -50.89
C SER A 121 21.40 23.72 -50.03
N GLN A 122 21.18 24.93 -50.54
CA GLN A 122 21.53 26.17 -49.85
C GLN A 122 20.30 27.05 -49.73
N GLY A 123 20.15 27.70 -48.59
CA GLY A 123 19.14 28.71 -48.34
C GLY A 123 19.80 30.03 -48.00
N PHE A 124 19.11 31.12 -48.32
CA PHE A 124 19.42 32.47 -47.88
C PHE A 124 18.27 32.99 -47.03
N ILE A 125 18.56 33.49 -45.83
CA ILE A 125 17.57 34.07 -44.91
C ILE A 125 17.75 35.57 -44.85
N GLN A 126 16.65 36.31 -45.01
CA GLN A 126 16.66 37.77 -44.94
C GLN A 126 16.21 38.26 -43.58
N ARG A 127 15.07 37.74 -43.12
CA ARG A 127 14.38 38.22 -41.92
C ARG A 127 13.64 37.08 -41.24
N VAL A 128 13.61 37.12 -39.92
CA VAL A 128 12.85 36.21 -39.07
C VAL A 128 11.79 37.00 -38.34
N PHE A 129 10.61 36.40 -38.20
CA PHE A 129 9.48 36.94 -37.45
C PHE A 129 9.02 35.89 -36.45
N TRP A 130 8.72 36.33 -35.23
CA TRP A 130 8.09 35.47 -34.25
C TRP A 130 7.07 36.24 -33.45
N ARG A 131 6.02 35.54 -33.03
CA ARG A 131 5.09 36.03 -32.01
C ARG A 131 5.42 35.34 -30.70
N GLY A 132 5.63 36.11 -29.66
CA GLY A 132 6.20 35.59 -28.42
C GLY A 132 6.51 36.68 -27.41
N GLY A 133 7.40 36.41 -26.46
CA GLY A 133 7.89 37.43 -25.54
C GLY A 133 8.33 36.89 -24.19
N ALA A 134 8.42 37.81 -23.22
CA ALA A 134 8.71 37.47 -21.84
C ALA A 134 7.52 36.72 -21.22
N GLY A 135 7.83 35.68 -20.45
CA GLY A 135 6.80 34.88 -19.82
C GLY A 135 7.34 33.95 -18.76
N ARG A 136 6.43 33.20 -18.15
CA ARG A 136 6.75 32.22 -17.12
C ARG A 136 5.84 31.01 -17.24
N SER A 137 6.41 29.83 -17.02
CA SER A 137 5.66 28.58 -16.91
C SER A 137 5.42 28.21 -15.45
N ILE A 138 4.26 27.60 -15.19
CA ILE A 138 3.82 27.10 -13.90
C ILE A 138 3.36 25.65 -14.14
N SER A 139 4.06 24.68 -13.55
CA SER A 139 3.68 23.27 -13.65
C SER A 139 2.82 22.88 -12.45
N GLN A 140 1.76 22.11 -12.70
CA GLN A 140 0.86 21.55 -11.69
C GLN A 140 0.59 20.09 -12.01
N THR A 141 0.42 19.25 -10.99
CA THR A 141 -0.10 17.90 -11.20
C THR A 141 -1.62 17.95 -11.34
N TYR A 142 -2.20 17.05 -12.14
CA TYR A 142 -3.66 16.93 -12.25
C TYR A 142 -4.37 16.79 -10.90
N SER A 143 -3.78 16.03 -9.97
CA SER A 143 -4.34 15.83 -8.62
C SER A 143 -4.49 17.13 -7.82
N THR A 144 -3.64 18.13 -8.06
CA THR A 144 -3.73 19.43 -7.38
C THR A 144 -4.77 20.38 -7.98
N LEU A 145 -5.25 20.05 -9.18
CA LEU A 145 -6.30 20.79 -9.89
C LEU A 145 -7.69 20.19 -9.66
N ARG A 146 -7.76 18.93 -9.20
CA ARG A 146 -8.98 18.28 -8.72
C ARG A 146 -9.23 18.69 -7.27
N ASP A 147 -9.94 19.79 -7.08
CA ASP A 147 -10.28 20.37 -5.77
C ASP A 147 -11.74 20.87 -5.81
N VAL A 148 -12.34 21.21 -4.66
CA VAL A 148 -13.74 21.71 -4.57
C VAL A 148 -13.92 23.15 -5.06
N ARG A 149 -12.83 23.77 -5.53
CA ARG A 149 -12.78 25.14 -6.07
C ARG A 149 -11.61 25.29 -7.02
N ALA A 150 -11.58 26.39 -7.77
CA ALA A 150 -10.45 26.75 -8.61
C ALA A 150 -9.15 26.85 -7.79
N LYS A 151 -8.06 26.33 -8.36
CA LYS A 151 -6.71 26.47 -7.81
C LYS A 151 -6.21 27.88 -8.06
N ASN A 152 -5.93 28.62 -6.99
CA ASN A 152 -5.25 29.90 -7.08
C ASN A 152 -3.74 29.67 -7.20
N LEU A 153 -3.16 30.02 -8.34
CA LEU A 153 -1.71 29.92 -8.59
C LEU A 153 -0.95 31.13 -8.03
N GLY A 154 -1.64 32.27 -7.85
CA GLY A 154 -1.10 33.50 -7.31
C GLY A 154 -1.49 34.72 -8.13
N LEU A 155 -0.99 35.89 -7.75
CA LEU A 155 -1.23 37.14 -8.50
C LEU A 155 -0.34 37.22 -9.74
N LEU A 156 -0.88 37.76 -10.84
CA LEU A 156 -0.15 37.90 -12.11
C LEU A 156 1.20 38.61 -11.95
N ARG A 157 1.26 39.70 -11.16
CA ARG A 157 2.50 40.44 -10.86
C ARG A 157 3.64 39.62 -10.23
N ALA A 158 3.33 38.47 -9.62
CA ALA A 158 4.35 37.58 -9.07
C ALA A 158 5.05 36.74 -10.15
N PHE A 159 4.41 36.59 -11.31
CA PHE A 159 4.94 35.82 -12.44
C PHE A 159 5.57 36.70 -13.51
N ILE A 160 4.91 37.82 -13.81
CA ILE A 160 5.31 38.74 -14.87
C ILE A 160 5.35 40.16 -14.30
N PRO A 161 6.48 40.88 -14.44
CA PRO A 161 6.57 42.28 -14.02
C PRO A 161 5.51 43.16 -14.69
N PRO A 162 4.90 44.12 -13.95
CA PRO A 162 3.95 45.06 -14.52
C PRO A 162 4.51 45.81 -15.73
N SER A 163 3.74 45.83 -16.82
CA SER A 163 4.03 46.60 -18.03
C SER A 163 2.72 47.14 -18.63
N GLN A 164 2.79 47.91 -19.72
CA GLN A 164 1.61 48.35 -20.46
C GLN A 164 1.05 47.28 -21.41
N ALA A 165 1.74 46.15 -21.59
CA ALA A 165 1.31 45.10 -22.51
C ALA A 165 0.33 44.12 -21.83
N PRO A 166 -0.66 43.59 -22.58
CA PRO A 166 -1.52 42.53 -22.10
C PRO A 166 -0.75 41.21 -21.92
N VAL A 167 -1.16 40.43 -20.93
CA VAL A 167 -0.67 39.09 -20.66
C VAL A 167 -1.69 38.07 -21.13
N PHE A 168 -1.22 37.01 -21.79
CA PHE A 168 -1.98 35.86 -22.24
C PHE A 168 -1.65 34.64 -21.39
N ALA A 169 -2.65 33.81 -21.11
CA ALA A 169 -2.49 32.53 -20.44
C ALA A 169 -2.76 31.37 -21.41
N PHE A 170 -1.91 30.35 -21.35
CA PHE A 170 -1.99 29.13 -22.15
C PHE A 170 -1.88 27.91 -21.25
N SER A 171 -2.55 26.84 -21.63
CA SER A 171 -2.35 25.52 -21.03
C SER A 171 -1.69 24.60 -22.05
N SER A 172 -0.80 23.73 -21.59
CA SER A 172 -0.27 22.63 -22.39
C SER A 172 -1.31 21.53 -22.65
N ASP A 173 -2.43 21.55 -21.93
CA ASP A 173 -3.49 20.55 -22.02
C ASP A 173 -4.87 21.22 -22.05
N GLN A 174 -5.73 20.79 -22.97
CA GLN A 174 -7.08 21.34 -23.11
C GLN A 174 -8.00 20.98 -21.95
N LYS A 175 -7.72 19.90 -21.22
CA LYS A 175 -8.48 19.47 -20.04
C LYS A 175 -8.17 20.29 -18.78
N ALA A 176 -7.16 21.13 -18.84
CA ALA A 176 -6.75 21.98 -17.74
C ALA A 176 -6.84 23.43 -18.21
N ILE A 177 -7.75 24.17 -17.60
CA ILE A 177 -8.02 25.54 -18.01
C ILE A 177 -7.33 26.52 -17.07
N ILE A 178 -6.91 27.66 -17.63
CA ILE A 178 -6.29 28.77 -16.91
C ILE A 178 -6.94 30.07 -17.33
N TRP A 179 -7.25 30.94 -16.36
CA TRP A 179 -7.82 32.24 -16.62
C TRP A 179 -7.38 33.26 -15.56
N PHE A 180 -7.58 34.53 -15.89
CA PHE A 180 -7.38 35.65 -14.98
C PHE A 180 -8.71 35.99 -14.31
N ASN A 181 -8.70 36.13 -12.99
CA ASN A 181 -9.86 36.52 -12.20
C ASN A 181 -9.60 37.87 -11.52
N ASP A 182 -10.53 38.81 -11.66
CA ASP A 182 -10.48 40.08 -10.93
C ASP A 182 -11.21 39.88 -9.58
N PRO A 183 -10.53 40.01 -8.44
CA PRO A 183 -11.14 39.80 -7.13
C PRO A 183 -12.31 40.74 -6.83
N VAL A 184 -12.35 41.92 -7.47
CA VAL A 184 -13.38 42.94 -7.28
C VAL A 184 -14.57 42.72 -8.20
N ALA A 185 -14.32 42.19 -9.40
CA ALA A 185 -15.34 41.86 -10.39
C ALA A 185 -15.05 40.46 -10.97
N PRO A 186 -15.41 39.38 -10.25
CA PRO A 186 -15.05 38.02 -10.63
C PRO A 186 -15.48 37.71 -12.06
N SER A 187 -14.56 37.20 -12.86
CA SER A 187 -14.82 36.82 -14.26
C SER A 187 -14.93 35.31 -14.40
N SER A 188 -15.70 34.86 -15.38
CA SER A 188 -15.78 33.45 -15.74
C SER A 188 -14.42 32.91 -16.23
N THR A 189 -14.37 31.59 -16.42
CA THR A 189 -13.23 30.78 -16.87
C THR A 189 -12.69 31.08 -18.27
N SER A 190 -13.23 32.09 -18.97
CA SER A 190 -12.85 32.44 -20.36
C SER A 190 -11.85 33.58 -20.47
N ARG A 191 -11.55 34.31 -19.38
CA ARG A 191 -10.65 35.47 -19.43
C ARG A 191 -9.18 35.05 -19.48
N SER A 192 -8.71 34.60 -20.65
CA SER A 192 -7.31 34.19 -20.90
C SER A 192 -6.37 35.35 -21.24
N THR A 193 -6.84 36.59 -21.18
CA THR A 193 -6.04 37.80 -21.46
C THR A 193 -6.39 38.90 -20.46
N THR A 194 -5.38 39.61 -19.94
CA THR A 194 -5.58 40.75 -19.05
C THR A 194 -4.46 41.77 -19.15
N SER A 195 -4.76 43.03 -18.81
CA SER A 195 -3.76 44.09 -18.55
C SER A 195 -3.70 44.45 -17.06
N ASN A 196 -4.50 43.81 -16.20
CA ASN A 196 -4.50 44.06 -14.75
C ASN A 196 -3.58 43.07 -14.02
N TYR A 197 -2.43 43.57 -13.56
CA TYR A 197 -1.42 42.75 -12.87
C TYR A 197 -1.80 42.36 -11.43
N ASN A 198 -2.91 42.88 -10.92
CA ASN A 198 -3.50 42.47 -9.65
C ASN A 198 -4.52 41.34 -9.79
N ASP A 199 -4.77 40.87 -11.01
CA ASP A 199 -5.61 39.69 -11.23
C ASP A 199 -4.97 38.44 -10.62
N GLU A 200 -5.84 37.57 -10.12
CA GLU A 200 -5.47 36.22 -9.72
C GLU A 200 -5.37 35.33 -10.96
N VAL A 201 -4.36 34.46 -10.97
CA VAL A 201 -4.20 33.42 -11.96
C VAL A 201 -4.84 32.16 -11.39
N LEU A 202 -5.97 31.76 -11.96
CA LEU A 202 -6.75 30.61 -11.51
C LEU A 202 -6.64 29.48 -12.54
N ALA A 203 -6.68 28.24 -12.05
CA ALA A 203 -6.73 27.05 -12.87
C ALA A 203 -7.67 25.99 -12.30
N CYS A 204 -8.22 25.13 -13.16
CA CYS A 204 -9.00 23.96 -12.75
C CYS A 204 -8.98 22.89 -13.86
N LEU A 205 -9.50 21.71 -13.57
CA LEU A 205 -9.79 20.70 -14.58
C LEU A 205 -11.17 20.91 -15.21
N ASN A 206 -11.26 20.61 -16.50
CA ASN A 206 -12.46 20.47 -17.31
C ASN A 206 -12.27 19.21 -18.15
N THR A 207 -12.47 18.04 -17.54
CA THR A 207 -12.07 16.75 -18.11
C THR A 207 -12.97 16.33 -19.28
N ASP A 208 -14.23 16.79 -19.27
CA ASP A 208 -15.23 16.52 -20.31
C ASP A 208 -15.33 17.61 -21.39
N LEU A 209 -14.52 18.67 -21.27
CA LEU A 209 -14.44 19.80 -22.21
C LEU A 209 -15.77 20.50 -22.42
N ASN A 210 -16.64 20.49 -21.40
CA ASN A 210 -17.95 21.11 -21.46
C ASN A 210 -17.85 22.65 -21.29
N VAL A 211 -18.96 23.33 -21.55
CA VAL A 211 -19.07 24.79 -21.39
C VAL A 211 -20.37 25.16 -20.68
N ASP A 212 -20.34 26.29 -19.96
CA ASP A 212 -21.52 26.90 -19.37
C ASP A 212 -22.46 27.53 -20.42
N ALA A 213 -23.59 28.09 -19.96
CA ALA A 213 -24.59 28.71 -20.84
C ALA A 213 -24.07 29.95 -21.60
N GLN A 214 -22.94 30.52 -21.17
CA GLN A 214 -22.26 31.65 -21.78
C GLN A 214 -21.11 31.20 -22.69
N GLY A 215 -20.88 29.89 -22.84
CA GLY A 215 -19.82 29.31 -23.65
C GLY A 215 -18.44 29.31 -22.97
N ASN A 216 -18.36 29.56 -21.66
CA ASN A 216 -17.10 29.48 -20.92
C ASN A 216 -16.84 28.03 -20.49
N PRO A 217 -15.57 27.57 -20.47
CA PRO A 217 -15.26 26.22 -19.99
C PRO A 217 -15.74 25.99 -18.55
N LYS A 218 -16.48 24.93 -18.26
CA LYS A 218 -16.91 24.66 -16.88
C LYS A 218 -15.83 23.88 -16.14
N CYS A 219 -15.64 24.17 -14.85
CA CYS A 219 -14.70 23.41 -14.03
C CYS A 219 -15.38 22.14 -13.48
N ASP A 220 -14.66 21.03 -13.46
CA ASP A 220 -15.12 19.72 -12.97
C ASP A 220 -15.72 19.80 -11.56
N PHE A 221 -15.20 20.65 -10.67
CA PHE A 221 -15.71 20.78 -9.30
C PHE A 221 -17.16 21.31 -9.24
N GLN A 222 -17.58 22.09 -10.24
CA GLN A 222 -18.95 22.56 -10.34
C GLN A 222 -19.85 21.42 -10.82
N ASP A 223 -19.41 20.69 -11.84
CA ASP A 223 -20.15 19.53 -12.35
C ASP A 223 -20.23 18.39 -11.33
N GLU A 224 -19.18 18.15 -10.58
CA GLU A 224 -19.13 17.20 -9.47
C GLU A 224 -20.15 17.57 -8.38
N ALA A 225 -20.22 18.85 -8.00
CA ALA A 225 -21.21 19.33 -7.04
C ALA A 225 -22.66 19.18 -7.56
N GLU A 226 -22.90 19.47 -8.84
CA GLU A 226 -24.20 19.27 -9.50
C GLU A 226 -24.57 17.78 -9.64
N CYS A 227 -23.58 16.92 -9.88
CA CYS A 227 -23.75 15.47 -9.89
C CYS A 227 -24.13 14.95 -8.49
N ALA A 228 -23.40 15.37 -7.46
CA ALA A 228 -23.65 15.02 -6.08
C ALA A 228 -25.03 15.51 -5.59
N ALA A 229 -25.46 16.72 -5.98
CA ALA A 229 -26.77 17.28 -5.65
C ALA A 229 -27.94 16.44 -6.20
N ARG A 230 -27.71 15.70 -7.30
CA ARG A 230 -28.66 14.74 -7.88
C ARG A 230 -28.58 13.35 -7.24
N GLY A 231 -27.76 13.18 -6.21
CA GLY A 231 -27.52 11.91 -5.54
C GLY A 231 -26.80 10.91 -6.45
N ARG A 232 -25.77 11.37 -7.17
CA ARG A 232 -25.00 10.56 -8.11
C ARG A 232 -23.50 10.77 -7.91
N ASP A 233 -22.73 9.84 -8.45
CA ASP A 233 -21.28 9.82 -8.29
C ASP A 233 -20.55 10.34 -9.53
N TRP A 234 -19.44 11.04 -9.32
CA TRP A 234 -18.66 11.72 -10.36
C TRP A 234 -17.32 11.02 -10.58
N LEU A 235 -16.99 10.74 -11.84
CA LEU A 235 -15.72 10.15 -12.24
C LEU A 235 -15.23 10.76 -13.55
N ASP A 236 -14.06 11.39 -13.50
CA ASP A 236 -13.28 11.89 -14.64
C ASP A 236 -14.13 12.61 -15.69
N GLY A 237 -14.83 13.67 -15.29
CA GLY A 237 -15.67 14.46 -16.20
C GLY A 237 -17.08 13.90 -16.40
N SER A 238 -17.53 12.91 -15.64
CA SER A 238 -18.81 12.26 -15.93
C SER A 238 -19.57 11.78 -14.70
N CYS A 239 -20.86 12.11 -14.68
CA CYS A 239 -21.79 11.66 -13.66
C CYS A 239 -22.35 10.28 -14.03
N CYS A 240 -22.26 9.29 -13.12
CA CYS A 240 -22.88 7.99 -13.35
C CYS A 240 -24.40 8.15 -13.49
N GLY A 241 -24.99 7.53 -14.51
CA GLY A 241 -26.42 7.62 -14.82
C GLY A 241 -26.82 8.77 -15.75
N ASP A 242 -25.89 9.67 -16.12
CA ASP A 242 -26.11 10.64 -17.20
C ASP A 242 -25.62 10.10 -18.54
N ALA A 243 -26.17 10.58 -19.66
CA ALA A 243 -25.72 10.18 -20.98
C ALA A 243 -24.23 10.54 -21.21
N PRO A 244 -23.42 9.66 -21.82
CA PRO A 244 -23.76 8.33 -22.37
C PRO A 244 -23.69 7.15 -21.36
N TYR A 245 -23.42 7.43 -20.08
CA TYR A 245 -23.23 6.46 -19.01
C TYR A 245 -24.54 6.14 -18.26
N THR A 246 -25.63 5.92 -18.99
CA THR A 246 -26.95 5.65 -18.41
C THR A 246 -27.19 4.19 -18.05
N ASP A 247 -26.40 3.29 -18.65
CA ASP A 247 -26.62 1.85 -18.54
C ASP A 247 -25.68 1.21 -17.52
N CYS A 248 -26.12 0.06 -17.01
CA CYS A 248 -25.33 -0.73 -16.08
C CYS A 248 -24.36 -1.65 -16.84
N ARG A 249 -23.12 -1.19 -16.98
CA ARG A 249 -22.03 -1.93 -17.62
C ARG A 249 -20.68 -1.35 -17.23
N LEU A 250 -19.62 -2.07 -17.60
CA LEU A 250 -18.28 -1.51 -17.64
C LEU A 250 -18.13 -0.57 -18.84
N TYR A 251 -17.62 0.63 -18.58
CA TYR A 251 -17.27 1.62 -19.60
C TYR A 251 -15.77 1.65 -19.77
N SER A 252 -15.28 1.21 -20.94
CA SER A 252 -13.85 1.05 -21.22
C SER A 252 -13.08 2.38 -21.23
N ASP A 253 -13.73 3.47 -21.63
CA ASP A 253 -13.15 4.81 -21.62
C ASP A 253 -12.98 5.36 -20.20
N LYS A 254 -13.85 4.94 -19.26
CA LYS A 254 -13.77 5.28 -17.83
C LYS A 254 -13.02 4.26 -17.00
N GLN A 255 -12.77 3.07 -17.54
CA GLN A 255 -12.26 1.92 -16.78
C GLN A 255 -13.07 1.70 -15.49
N ALA A 256 -14.39 1.83 -15.58
CA ALA A 256 -15.28 1.85 -14.42
C ALA A 256 -16.67 1.30 -14.73
N ILE A 257 -17.32 0.72 -13.72
CA ILE A 257 -18.71 0.27 -13.80
C ILE A 257 -19.61 1.37 -13.23
N CYS A 258 -20.61 1.79 -14.00
CA CYS A 258 -21.70 2.61 -13.48
C CYS A 258 -22.84 1.69 -13.03
N GLY A 259 -23.21 1.76 -11.76
CA GLY A 259 -24.28 0.97 -11.16
C GLY A 259 -25.09 1.81 -10.17
N ARG A 260 -25.73 1.16 -9.20
CA ARG A 260 -26.42 1.86 -8.10
C ARG A 260 -26.12 1.27 -6.74
N ASP A 261 -26.11 2.11 -5.72
CA ASP A 261 -25.98 1.70 -4.32
C ASP A 261 -27.29 1.16 -3.72
N ALA A 262 -27.26 0.78 -2.43
CA ALA A 262 -28.42 0.34 -1.66
C ALA A 262 -29.60 1.34 -1.68
N GLN A 263 -29.32 2.63 -1.83
CA GLN A 263 -30.33 3.71 -1.89
C GLN A 263 -30.78 4.00 -3.33
N GLN A 264 -30.43 3.16 -4.30
CA GLN A 264 -30.73 3.32 -5.73
C GLN A 264 -30.09 4.58 -6.36
N ARG A 265 -29.06 5.12 -5.72
CA ARG A 265 -28.28 6.25 -6.26
C ARG A 265 -27.20 5.74 -7.19
N PHE A 266 -26.99 6.45 -8.29
CA PHE A 266 -25.97 6.07 -9.26
C PHE A 266 -24.57 6.21 -8.68
N LYS A 267 -23.75 5.17 -8.86
CA LYS A 267 -22.42 5.06 -8.27
C LYS A 267 -21.40 4.47 -9.24
N TRP A 268 -20.20 5.03 -9.24
CA TRP A 268 -19.07 4.46 -9.96
C TRP A 268 -18.34 3.44 -9.09
N ALA A 269 -17.88 2.36 -9.73
CA ALA A 269 -16.82 1.50 -9.23
C ALA A 269 -15.67 1.57 -10.24
N ALA A 270 -14.59 2.29 -9.91
CA ALA A 270 -13.48 2.50 -10.83
C ALA A 270 -12.37 1.46 -10.63
N LEU A 271 -11.72 1.04 -11.73
CA LEU A 271 -10.56 0.16 -11.64
C LEU A 271 -9.40 0.85 -10.90
N GLY A 272 -9.32 2.18 -10.97
CA GLY A 272 -8.32 2.99 -10.25
C GLY A 272 -8.45 2.94 -8.72
N ASP A 273 -9.60 2.55 -8.18
CA ASP A 273 -9.85 2.47 -6.73
C ASP A 273 -9.33 1.14 -6.16
N ILE A 274 -8.02 0.93 -6.25
CA ILE A 274 -7.37 -0.34 -5.89
C ILE A 274 -7.63 -0.66 -4.41
N GLY A 275 -8.12 -1.87 -4.15
CA GLY A 275 -8.39 -2.39 -2.80
C GLY A 275 -9.65 -1.83 -2.13
N PHE A 276 -10.27 -0.79 -2.69
CA PHE A 276 -11.52 -0.24 -2.15
C PHE A 276 -12.70 -1.13 -2.55
N ILE A 277 -13.52 -1.52 -1.58
CA ILE A 277 -14.73 -2.31 -1.83
C ILE A 277 -15.88 -1.38 -2.24
N SER A 278 -16.31 -1.50 -3.49
CA SER A 278 -17.47 -0.81 -4.05
C SER A 278 -18.71 -1.72 -4.02
N VAL A 279 -19.75 -1.28 -3.31
CA VAL A 279 -21.05 -1.97 -3.25
C VAL A 279 -21.98 -1.37 -4.29
N LEU A 280 -22.43 -2.19 -5.26
CA LEU A 280 -23.41 -1.82 -6.29
C LEU A 280 -24.64 -2.74 -6.20
N ASP A 281 -25.56 -2.47 -5.26
CA ASP A 281 -26.77 -3.27 -5.00
C ASP A 281 -27.83 -3.19 -6.11
N GLY A 282 -27.92 -2.03 -6.78
CA GLY A 282 -28.88 -1.79 -7.86
C GLY A 282 -28.20 -1.84 -9.22
N CYS A 283 -27.99 -3.05 -9.73
CA CYS A 283 -27.24 -3.33 -10.96
C CYS A 283 -25.74 -2.98 -10.89
N PRO A 284 -24.82 -3.95 -11.06
CA PRO A 284 -25.06 -5.37 -11.35
C PRO A 284 -25.51 -6.22 -10.14
N ASN A 285 -25.73 -5.63 -8.96
CA ASN A 285 -25.96 -6.35 -7.70
C ASN A 285 -24.73 -7.16 -7.25
N LEU A 286 -23.60 -6.47 -7.16
CA LEU A 286 -22.29 -7.03 -6.79
C LEU A 286 -21.55 -6.13 -5.80
N GLU A 287 -20.82 -6.76 -4.87
CA GLU A 287 -19.70 -6.14 -4.16
C GLU A 287 -18.42 -6.40 -4.95
N LEU A 288 -17.71 -5.33 -5.29
CA LEU A 288 -16.56 -5.34 -6.18
C LEU A 288 -15.33 -4.81 -5.46
N VAL A 289 -14.18 -5.43 -5.68
CA VAL A 289 -12.87 -4.89 -5.31
C VAL A 289 -11.96 -4.88 -6.53
N SER A 290 -11.28 -3.77 -6.79
CA SER A 290 -10.37 -3.64 -7.94
C SER A 290 -8.93 -3.96 -7.55
N ASN A 291 -8.18 -4.60 -8.45
CA ASN A 291 -6.71 -4.68 -8.38
C ASN A 291 -5.98 -3.71 -9.32
N GLY A 292 -6.70 -2.80 -9.99
CA GLY A 292 -6.17 -1.89 -11.00
C GLY A 292 -6.33 -2.37 -12.44
N VAL A 293 -6.66 -3.66 -12.64
CA VAL A 293 -6.79 -4.27 -13.98
C VAL A 293 -8.18 -4.88 -14.19
N LYS A 294 -8.73 -5.53 -13.16
CA LYS A 294 -10.06 -6.13 -13.19
C LYS A 294 -10.72 -6.04 -11.81
N PHE A 295 -12.01 -6.34 -11.76
CA PHE A 295 -12.74 -6.44 -10.51
C PHE A 295 -12.83 -7.89 -10.03
N PHE A 296 -12.87 -8.07 -8.72
CA PHE A 296 -13.15 -9.33 -8.06
C PHE A 296 -14.45 -9.22 -7.26
N THR A 297 -15.21 -10.30 -7.22
CA THR A 297 -16.46 -10.40 -6.46
C THR A 297 -16.66 -11.78 -5.86
N CYS A 298 -17.49 -11.86 -4.84
CA CYS A 298 -17.98 -13.12 -4.29
C CYS A 298 -19.36 -13.52 -4.86
N GLY A 299 -20.03 -12.59 -5.54
CA GLY A 299 -21.32 -12.81 -6.17
C GLY A 299 -21.22 -13.52 -7.52
N ASP A 300 -22.36 -14.01 -8.02
CA ASP A 300 -22.46 -14.55 -9.37
C ASP A 300 -22.32 -13.43 -10.40
N VAL A 301 -21.37 -13.56 -11.32
CA VAL A 301 -21.10 -12.53 -12.34
C VAL A 301 -22.17 -12.59 -13.43
N PRO A 302 -22.95 -11.51 -13.64
CA PRO A 302 -23.95 -11.47 -14.71
C PRO A 302 -23.31 -11.51 -16.10
N THR A 303 -24.06 -12.00 -17.09
CA THR A 303 -23.63 -11.96 -18.50
C THR A 303 -23.34 -10.52 -18.94
N GLY A 304 -22.17 -10.30 -19.57
CA GLY A 304 -21.73 -8.98 -20.04
C GLY A 304 -20.67 -8.28 -19.19
N PHE A 305 -20.30 -8.84 -18.03
CA PHE A 305 -19.26 -8.31 -17.13
C PHE A 305 -17.99 -9.16 -17.17
N GLN A 306 -17.30 -9.22 -18.32
CA GLN A 306 -16.15 -10.11 -18.53
C GLN A 306 -14.91 -9.75 -17.70
N ASP A 307 -14.78 -8.48 -17.29
CA ASP A 307 -13.68 -7.99 -16.45
C ASP A 307 -14.01 -8.06 -14.94
N VAL A 308 -15.03 -8.84 -14.57
CA VAL A 308 -15.37 -9.15 -13.19
C VAL A 308 -15.17 -10.65 -12.96
N GLU A 309 -14.30 -11.01 -12.02
CA GLU A 309 -13.99 -12.40 -11.67
C GLU A 309 -14.58 -12.79 -10.32
N ARG A 310 -15.29 -13.92 -10.29
CA ARG A 310 -15.73 -14.53 -9.03
C ARG A 310 -14.59 -15.30 -8.38
N PHE A 311 -14.40 -15.14 -7.07
CA PHE A 311 -13.46 -15.93 -6.28
C PHE A 311 -14.16 -16.57 -5.07
N ASP A 312 -13.63 -17.68 -4.56
CA ASP A 312 -14.16 -18.44 -3.42
C ASP A 312 -13.16 -18.59 -2.26
N GLY A 313 -11.92 -18.12 -2.45
CA GLY A 313 -10.81 -18.24 -1.50
C GLY A 313 -10.31 -16.89 -0.99
N VAL A 314 -8.99 -16.71 -1.04
CA VAL A 314 -8.33 -15.45 -0.69
C VAL A 314 -7.66 -14.87 -1.94
N VAL A 315 -7.86 -13.59 -2.20
CA VAL A 315 -7.11 -12.82 -3.20
C VAL A 315 -6.29 -11.74 -2.51
N ASN A 316 -5.03 -11.56 -2.90
CA ASN A 316 -4.18 -10.49 -2.38
C ASN A 316 -4.19 -9.31 -3.36
N ILE A 317 -4.57 -8.13 -2.88
CA ILE A 317 -4.68 -6.90 -3.66
C ILE A 317 -3.95 -5.80 -2.88
N ALA A 318 -2.93 -5.22 -3.51
CA ALA A 318 -2.09 -4.17 -2.91
C ALA A 318 -1.56 -4.50 -1.49
N GLY A 319 -1.27 -5.79 -1.23
CA GLY A 319 -0.75 -6.25 0.06
C GLY A 319 -1.81 -6.69 1.07
N HIS A 320 -3.10 -6.43 0.82
CA HIS A 320 -4.21 -6.85 1.67
C HIS A 320 -4.92 -8.09 1.12
N ASP A 321 -5.38 -8.96 2.00
CA ASP A 321 -6.13 -10.16 1.65
C ASP A 321 -7.65 -9.90 1.72
N TYR A 322 -8.34 -10.31 0.67
CA TYR A 322 -9.80 -10.25 0.55
C TYR A 322 -10.37 -11.66 0.47
N ALA A 323 -11.49 -11.90 1.13
CA ALA A 323 -12.14 -13.20 1.21
C ALA A 323 -13.66 -13.06 1.05
N CYS A 324 -14.33 -14.18 0.81
CA CYS A 324 -15.78 -14.22 0.69
C CYS A 324 -16.47 -14.63 1.99
N ASP A 325 -17.49 -13.88 2.37
CA ASP A 325 -18.47 -14.23 3.40
C ASP A 325 -19.85 -14.29 2.74
N GLY A 326 -20.21 -15.47 2.23
CA GLY A 326 -21.32 -15.63 1.29
C GLY A 326 -21.05 -14.85 -0.01
N ARG A 327 -21.98 -13.96 -0.40
CA ARG A 327 -21.84 -13.09 -1.58
C ARG A 327 -21.02 -11.82 -1.33
N ARG A 328 -20.56 -11.62 -0.09
CA ARG A 328 -19.89 -10.38 0.31
C ARG A 328 -18.38 -10.47 0.21
N VAL A 329 -17.75 -9.40 -0.26
CA VAL A 329 -16.29 -9.24 -0.27
C VAL A 329 -15.87 -8.65 1.07
N ILE A 330 -14.94 -9.30 1.74
CA ILE A 330 -14.46 -8.90 3.06
C ILE A 330 -12.94 -8.70 3.02
N GLU A 331 -12.51 -7.48 3.30
CA GLU A 331 -11.10 -7.15 3.51
C GLU A 331 -10.64 -7.59 4.91
N CYS A 332 -9.47 -8.24 5.03
CA CYS A 332 -8.71 -8.18 6.26
C CYS A 332 -7.97 -6.84 6.31
N GLY A 333 -8.50 -5.89 7.10
CA GLY A 333 -8.00 -4.53 7.12
C GLY A 333 -6.73 -4.33 7.94
N GLY A 334 -6.39 -5.29 8.81
CA GLY A 334 -5.25 -5.15 9.73
C GLY A 334 -5.31 -3.84 10.53
N GLU A 335 -4.17 -3.16 10.63
CA GLU A 335 -4.10 -1.81 11.24
C GLU A 335 -4.30 -0.65 10.25
N SER A 336 -4.31 -0.91 8.93
CA SER A 336 -4.32 0.13 7.88
C SER A 336 -5.29 -0.19 6.73
N PRO A 337 -6.60 -0.24 6.98
CA PRO A 337 -7.57 -0.73 6.00
C PRO A 337 -7.78 0.19 4.79
N TYR A 338 -8.17 -0.40 3.66
CA TYR A 338 -8.65 0.32 2.48
C TYR A 338 -10.14 0.68 2.57
N THR A 339 -10.97 -0.21 3.14
CA THR A 339 -12.43 0.00 3.21
C THR A 339 -12.94 0.19 4.65
N PRO A 340 -14.00 1.01 4.86
CA PRO A 340 -14.59 1.19 6.20
C PRO A 340 -15.17 -0.08 6.83
N ASN A 341 -15.67 -1.02 6.02
CA ASN A 341 -16.35 -2.24 6.48
C ASN A 341 -15.44 -3.48 6.58
N MET A 342 -14.13 -3.24 6.69
CA MET A 342 -13.10 -4.26 6.86
C MET A 342 -13.25 -5.09 8.16
N ARG A 343 -12.57 -6.24 8.22
CA ARG A 343 -12.34 -6.99 9.45
C ARG A 343 -11.04 -6.54 10.10
N ARG A 344 -11.13 -6.17 11.39
CA ARG A 344 -9.97 -5.70 12.18
C ARG A 344 -9.04 -6.86 12.52
N THR A 345 -7.79 -6.53 12.86
CA THR A 345 -6.83 -7.46 13.44
C THR A 345 -7.46 -8.31 14.55
N GLY A 346 -7.29 -9.63 14.44
CA GLY A 346 -7.83 -10.62 15.36
C GLY A 346 -9.19 -11.21 14.95
N ALA A 347 -9.89 -10.58 14.00
CA ALA A 347 -11.17 -11.11 13.53
C ALA A 347 -10.99 -12.50 12.90
N LYS A 348 -11.95 -13.39 13.16
CA LYS A 348 -12.01 -14.74 12.59
C LYS A 348 -12.99 -14.78 11.41
N LEU A 349 -12.61 -15.46 10.33
CA LEU A 349 -13.49 -15.80 9.21
C LEU A 349 -13.24 -17.25 8.79
N ASN A 350 -14.30 -17.99 8.47
CA ASN A 350 -14.18 -19.33 7.91
C ASN A 350 -14.08 -19.23 6.39
N ILE A 351 -12.91 -19.53 5.82
CA ILE A 351 -12.64 -19.40 4.39
C ILE A 351 -12.33 -20.79 3.85
N THR A 352 -13.13 -21.25 2.88
CA THR A 352 -13.00 -22.60 2.29
C THR A 352 -12.99 -23.74 3.32
N GLY A 353 -13.71 -23.57 4.43
CA GLY A 353 -13.80 -24.57 5.52
C GLY A 353 -12.67 -24.53 6.54
N GLN A 354 -11.75 -23.57 6.45
CA GLN A 354 -10.70 -23.34 7.44
C GLN A 354 -10.91 -22.01 8.18
N ALA A 355 -10.78 -22.04 9.51
CA ALA A 355 -10.67 -20.87 10.34
C ALA A 355 -9.40 -20.09 9.98
N ARG A 356 -9.59 -18.84 9.56
CA ARG A 356 -8.51 -17.88 9.35
C ARG A 356 -8.72 -16.65 10.23
N TYR A 357 -7.62 -16.04 10.59
CA TYR A 357 -7.56 -14.87 11.46
C TYR A 357 -6.95 -13.70 10.68
N CYS A 358 -7.56 -12.53 10.84
CA CYS A 358 -7.05 -11.32 10.21
C CYS A 358 -5.83 -10.81 10.97
N SER A 359 -4.67 -10.82 10.32
CA SER A 359 -3.42 -10.32 10.89
C SER A 359 -3.35 -8.80 10.87
N SER A 360 -2.44 -8.24 11.67
CA SER A 360 -2.18 -6.79 11.69
C SER A 360 -1.65 -6.24 10.36
N GLN A 361 -1.15 -7.12 9.49
CA GLN A 361 -0.61 -6.79 8.17
C GLN A 361 -1.68 -6.87 7.07
N GLY A 362 -2.95 -7.05 7.43
CA GLY A 362 -4.04 -7.17 6.46
C GLY A 362 -4.10 -8.52 5.76
N ARG A 363 -3.68 -9.62 6.42
CA ARG A 363 -3.67 -10.97 5.82
C ARG A 363 -4.58 -11.97 6.53
N TRP A 364 -5.22 -12.87 5.79
CA TRP A 364 -6.04 -13.96 6.31
C TRP A 364 -5.19 -15.23 6.51
N LEU A 365 -4.81 -15.52 7.75
CA LEU A 365 -3.87 -16.59 8.08
C LEU A 365 -4.50 -17.69 8.94
N VAL A 366 -4.11 -18.93 8.70
CA VAL A 366 -4.52 -20.09 9.53
C VAL A 366 -3.68 -20.15 10.82
N SER A 367 -2.40 -19.80 10.72
CA SER A 367 -1.46 -19.72 11.85
C SER A 367 -0.95 -18.29 11.98
N LEU A 368 -0.89 -17.80 13.22
CA LEU A 368 -0.37 -16.47 13.55
C LEU A 368 1.09 -16.53 14.06
N ASP A 369 1.70 -17.71 13.99
CA ASP A 369 3.11 -17.91 14.26
C ASP A 369 3.98 -17.01 13.37
N GLY A 370 4.97 -16.36 13.98
CA GLY A 370 5.90 -15.49 13.27
C GLY A 370 5.31 -14.18 12.73
N VAL A 371 4.04 -13.87 13.01
CA VAL A 371 3.41 -12.60 12.61
C VAL A 371 3.73 -11.50 13.62
N ASN A 372 3.07 -11.52 14.77
CA ASN A 372 3.34 -10.68 15.94
C ASN A 372 2.36 -10.99 17.07
N ARG A 373 2.75 -10.56 18.26
CA ARG A 373 1.93 -10.58 19.48
C ARG A 373 0.54 -9.95 19.29
N LEU A 374 0.46 -8.80 18.62
CA LEU A 374 -0.79 -8.05 18.45
C LEU A 374 -1.87 -8.88 17.75
N SER A 375 -1.50 -9.56 16.67
CA SER A 375 -2.42 -10.41 15.89
C SER A 375 -2.88 -11.61 16.73
N CYS A 376 -1.96 -12.22 17.47
CA CYS A 376 -2.26 -13.35 18.35
C CYS A 376 -3.24 -12.97 19.46
N GLU A 377 -2.91 -11.95 20.25
CA GLU A 377 -3.70 -11.57 21.42
C GLU A 377 -5.07 -10.99 21.04
N ARG A 378 -5.16 -10.21 19.95
CA ARG A 378 -6.47 -9.73 19.44
C ARG A 378 -7.35 -10.85 18.90
N SER A 379 -6.77 -11.98 18.50
CA SER A 379 -7.52 -13.19 18.13
C SER A 379 -8.03 -13.98 19.34
N GLY A 380 -7.70 -13.55 20.56
CA GLY A 380 -8.08 -14.23 21.81
C GLY A 380 -7.13 -15.34 22.23
N PHE A 381 -5.92 -15.38 21.67
CA PHE A 381 -4.92 -16.41 21.93
C PHE A 381 -3.75 -15.90 22.78
N THR A 382 -2.88 -16.81 23.20
CA THR A 382 -1.73 -16.46 24.04
C THR A 382 -0.45 -16.43 23.21
N TRP A 383 0.23 -15.28 23.20
CA TRP A 383 1.54 -15.14 22.60
C TRP A 383 2.62 -15.67 23.55
N THR A 384 3.36 -16.70 23.11
CA THR A 384 4.33 -17.41 23.97
C THR A 384 5.75 -16.84 23.90
N GLY A 385 6.01 -15.92 22.97
CA GLY A 385 7.37 -15.42 22.71
C GLY A 385 7.62 -15.26 21.22
N SER A 386 7.55 -16.37 20.51
CA SER A 386 7.78 -16.47 19.08
C SER A 386 6.57 -17.00 18.30
N LYS A 387 5.58 -17.53 19.02
CA LYS A 387 4.43 -18.25 18.48
C LYS A 387 3.13 -17.90 19.18
N CYS A 388 2.03 -18.24 18.55
CA CYS A 388 0.69 -18.07 19.08
C CYS A 388 0.10 -19.44 19.47
N CYS A 389 -0.52 -19.51 20.64
CA CYS A 389 -1.14 -20.75 21.12
C CYS A 389 -2.66 -20.58 21.25
N GLY A 390 -3.38 -21.40 20.49
CA GLY A 390 -4.83 -21.53 20.58
C GLY A 390 -5.55 -21.51 19.23
N GLU A 391 -4.85 -21.27 18.13
CA GLU A 391 -5.43 -21.32 16.78
C GLU A 391 -6.06 -22.68 16.48
N GLN A 392 -7.26 -22.69 15.92
CA GLN A 392 -8.05 -23.91 15.79
C GLN A 392 -7.52 -24.87 14.71
N ASP A 393 -7.16 -24.33 13.54
CA ASP A 393 -6.75 -25.12 12.37
C ASP A 393 -5.24 -25.02 12.10
N ASP A 394 -4.47 -24.49 13.07
CA ASP A 394 -3.02 -24.52 12.98
C ASP A 394 -2.52 -25.97 13.05
N SER A 395 -1.59 -26.29 12.17
CA SER A 395 -0.93 -27.60 12.11
C SER A 395 -0.05 -27.87 13.35
N LEU A 396 0.41 -26.83 14.05
CA LEU A 396 1.31 -26.95 15.19
C LEU A 396 0.62 -26.74 16.54
N GLN A 397 -0.33 -27.62 16.86
CA GLN A 397 -1.10 -27.56 18.12
C GLN A 397 -0.27 -27.81 19.40
N SER A 398 0.95 -28.36 19.27
CA SER A 398 1.83 -28.60 20.41
C SER A 398 3.23 -28.11 20.08
N TYR A 399 3.81 -27.29 20.94
CA TYR A 399 5.18 -26.81 20.79
C TYR A 399 5.75 -26.30 22.12
N GLU A 400 7.08 -26.33 22.19
CA GLU A 400 7.85 -25.65 23.22
C GLU A 400 8.33 -24.30 22.69
N ASP A 401 8.23 -23.25 23.50
CA ASP A 401 8.73 -21.91 23.19
C ASP A 401 9.60 -21.44 24.37
N PRO A 402 10.90 -21.79 24.38
CA PRO A 402 11.77 -21.53 25.51
C PRO A 402 11.78 -20.06 25.92
N PHE A 403 11.50 -19.80 27.19
CA PHE A 403 11.38 -18.44 27.70
C PHE A 403 12.72 -17.69 27.65
N VAL A 404 12.73 -16.58 26.92
CA VAL A 404 13.82 -15.60 26.88
C VAL A 404 13.50 -14.45 27.83
N ALA A 405 14.37 -14.20 28.81
CA ALA A 405 14.18 -13.10 29.75
C ALA A 405 14.21 -11.75 29.02
N GLY A 406 13.18 -10.92 29.26
CA GLY A 406 13.00 -9.64 28.55
C GLY A 406 12.42 -9.77 27.14
N GLY A 407 12.04 -10.98 26.70
CA GLY A 407 11.35 -11.19 25.43
C GLY A 407 9.86 -10.83 25.49
N ASP A 408 9.28 -10.59 24.31
CA ASP A 408 7.86 -10.30 24.15
C ASP A 408 7.05 -11.59 24.23
N GLY A 409 6.41 -11.90 25.36
CA GLY A 409 5.48 -13.03 25.48
C GLY A 409 5.30 -13.57 26.89
N VAL A 410 4.33 -14.46 27.06
CA VAL A 410 4.08 -15.14 28.34
C VAL A 410 4.86 -16.44 28.37
N ALA A 411 5.74 -16.60 29.37
CA ALA A 411 6.53 -17.81 29.56
C ALA A 411 5.62 -19.04 29.65
N GLY A 412 5.78 -19.97 28.71
CA GLY A 412 4.94 -21.17 28.62
C GLY A 412 5.12 -21.87 27.28
N GLY A 413 4.32 -22.89 27.04
CA GLY A 413 4.26 -23.61 25.76
C GLY A 413 2.83 -23.94 25.38
N CYS A 414 2.65 -24.49 24.19
CA CYS A 414 1.35 -24.93 23.71
C CYS A 414 1.27 -26.45 23.76
N PHE A 415 0.16 -26.98 24.29
CA PHE A 415 -0.09 -28.41 24.34
C PHE A 415 -1.50 -28.72 23.83
N LYS A 416 -1.59 -29.35 22.66
CA LYS A 416 -2.85 -29.71 21.98
C LYS A 416 -3.82 -28.52 21.91
N GLY A 417 -3.32 -27.36 21.48
CA GLY A 417 -4.06 -26.11 21.30
C GLY A 417 -4.35 -25.36 22.59
N ARG A 418 -3.77 -25.78 23.72
CA ARG A 418 -3.96 -25.14 25.03
C ARG A 418 -2.65 -24.58 25.56
N PHE A 419 -2.68 -23.31 25.94
CA PHE A 419 -1.54 -22.67 26.57
C PHE A 419 -1.30 -23.26 27.95
N VAL A 420 -0.04 -23.61 28.23
CA VAL A 420 0.43 -24.08 29.53
C VAL A 420 1.52 -23.12 30.00
N ALA A 421 1.17 -22.25 30.94
CA ALA A 421 2.11 -21.29 31.52
C ALA A 421 3.27 -21.99 32.24
N SER A 422 4.42 -21.32 32.35
CA SER A 422 5.54 -21.79 33.14
C SER A 422 5.12 -22.02 34.60
N GLY A 423 5.46 -23.17 35.14
CA GLY A 423 5.03 -23.61 36.48
C GLY A 423 3.59 -24.14 36.51
N SER A 424 2.92 -24.29 35.36
CA SER A 424 1.61 -24.94 35.28
C SER A 424 1.72 -26.36 34.76
N TYR A 425 0.80 -27.18 35.22
CA TYR A 425 0.67 -28.58 34.81
C TYR A 425 -0.05 -28.70 33.48
N VAL A 426 0.28 -29.73 32.71
CA VAL A 426 -0.58 -30.15 31.59
C VAL A 426 -1.92 -30.63 32.16
N SER A 427 -3.02 -30.20 31.55
CA SER A 427 -4.38 -30.49 32.05
C SER A 427 -4.58 -31.99 32.27
N GLY A 428 -5.04 -32.36 33.47
CA GLY A 428 -5.26 -33.75 33.86
C GLY A 428 -4.01 -34.51 34.33
N SER A 429 -2.84 -33.87 34.39
CA SER A 429 -1.61 -34.55 34.82
C SER A 429 -0.72 -33.72 35.75
N ARG A 430 -0.54 -34.19 36.99
CA ARG A 430 0.44 -33.61 37.93
C ARG A 430 1.89 -34.07 37.70
N ASN A 431 2.09 -35.05 36.81
CA ASN A 431 3.43 -35.53 36.47
C ASN A 431 4.10 -34.70 35.36
N SER A 432 3.33 -33.88 34.63
CA SER A 432 3.78 -33.14 33.46
C SER A 432 3.67 -31.64 33.72
N LEU A 433 4.80 -30.94 33.69
CA LEU A 433 4.93 -29.53 34.02
C LEU A 433 5.49 -28.78 32.81
N ASN A 434 5.01 -27.56 32.54
CA ASN A 434 5.75 -26.63 31.69
C ASN A 434 6.78 -25.87 32.55
N TYR A 435 8.06 -26.05 32.24
CA TYR A 435 9.17 -25.35 32.85
C TYR A 435 9.77 -24.38 31.83
N ARG A 436 9.43 -23.09 31.98
CA ARG A 436 9.98 -21.99 31.17
C ARG A 436 9.90 -22.25 29.67
N GLY A 437 8.75 -22.77 29.23
CA GLY A 437 8.48 -23.07 27.82
C GLY A 437 8.86 -24.47 27.36
N ARG A 438 9.46 -25.30 28.24
CA ARG A 438 9.77 -26.71 27.96
C ARG A 438 8.93 -27.65 28.80
N PHE A 439 8.46 -28.75 28.23
CA PHE A 439 7.70 -29.75 28.98
C PHE A 439 8.64 -30.75 29.65
N VAL A 440 8.44 -30.91 30.95
CA VAL A 440 9.22 -31.83 31.79
C VAL A 440 8.28 -32.81 32.50
N VAL A 441 8.71 -34.06 32.63
CA VAL A 441 7.93 -35.13 33.25
C VAL A 441 8.65 -35.66 34.48
N CYS A 442 7.93 -35.74 35.59
CA CYS A 442 8.42 -36.34 36.83
C CYS A 442 8.24 -37.85 36.78
N GLN A 443 9.33 -38.59 36.90
CA GLN A 443 9.32 -40.05 36.94
C GLN A 443 8.80 -40.55 38.30
N ASP A 444 7.94 -41.57 38.28
CA ASP A 444 7.56 -42.31 39.50
C ASP A 444 8.63 -43.37 39.81
N GLU A 445 9.10 -43.42 41.06
CA GLU A 445 10.12 -44.36 41.51
C GLU A 445 9.65 -45.83 41.44
N ASN A 446 8.33 -46.06 41.49
CA ASN A 446 7.73 -47.40 41.49
C ASN A 446 7.22 -47.83 40.10
N GLN A 447 7.22 -46.94 39.11
CA GLN A 447 6.86 -47.27 37.73
C GLN A 447 8.09 -47.20 36.83
N ASN A 448 8.56 -48.37 36.39
CA ASN A 448 9.61 -48.50 35.38
C ASN A 448 9.10 -48.26 33.95
N ASP A 449 7.80 -48.06 33.75
CA ASP A 449 7.18 -47.99 32.44
C ASP A 449 7.03 -46.54 31.97
N ARG A 450 7.31 -46.27 30.68
CA ARG A 450 7.24 -44.93 30.07
C ARG A 450 5.79 -44.43 29.87
N SER A 451 4.84 -44.97 30.63
CA SER A 451 3.41 -44.64 30.58
C SER A 451 3.15 -43.13 30.73
N TYR A 452 4.01 -42.43 31.48
CA TYR A 452 3.96 -40.98 31.68
C TYR A 452 4.30 -40.14 30.44
N VAL A 453 4.96 -40.70 29.43
CA VAL A 453 5.21 -40.02 28.14
C VAL A 453 4.03 -40.19 27.17
N GLN A 454 3.12 -41.14 27.42
CA GLN A 454 1.98 -41.41 26.52
C GLN A 454 1.07 -40.20 26.30
N LEU A 455 1.02 -39.27 27.26
CA LEU A 455 0.26 -38.02 27.12
C LEU A 455 0.72 -37.21 25.89
N PHE A 456 2.01 -37.29 25.57
CA PHE A 456 2.67 -36.62 24.45
C PHE A 456 2.59 -37.41 23.14
N ASN A 457 2.05 -38.64 23.13
CA ASN A 457 1.84 -39.40 21.89
C ASN A 457 0.94 -38.62 20.92
N GLY A 458 1.32 -38.64 19.65
CA GLY A 458 0.64 -37.86 18.60
C GLY A 458 0.99 -36.36 18.62
N THR A 459 1.92 -35.94 19.47
CA THR A 459 2.57 -34.61 19.38
C THR A 459 3.99 -34.77 18.86
N ASN A 460 4.60 -33.68 18.40
CA ASN A 460 6.01 -33.59 18.04
C ASN A 460 6.94 -33.32 19.24
N LEU A 461 6.40 -33.34 20.47
CA LEU A 461 7.15 -33.02 21.68
C LEU A 461 7.84 -34.26 22.25
N SER A 462 9.06 -34.07 22.73
CA SER A 462 9.83 -35.09 23.46
C SER A 462 10.19 -34.53 24.84
N PRO A 463 9.32 -34.69 25.86
CA PRO A 463 9.52 -34.04 27.14
C PRO A 463 10.75 -34.60 27.86
N GLN A 464 11.45 -33.73 28.59
CA GLN A 464 12.57 -34.15 29.42
C GLN A 464 12.05 -34.88 30.66
N VAL A 465 12.57 -36.08 30.92
CA VAL A 465 12.22 -36.85 32.12
C VAL A 465 13.18 -36.49 33.26
N SER A 466 12.64 -36.19 34.42
CA SER A 466 13.40 -35.92 35.64
C SER A 466 13.22 -37.06 36.64
N ALA A 467 14.35 -37.54 37.18
CA ALA A 467 14.34 -38.52 38.26
C ALA A 467 13.73 -37.92 39.54
N PRO A 468 13.19 -38.76 40.44
CA PRO A 468 12.75 -38.32 41.76
C PRO A 468 13.84 -37.63 42.57
N CYS A 469 13.43 -36.57 43.27
CA CYS A 469 14.29 -35.72 44.09
C CYS A 469 15.45 -35.09 43.29
N GLY A 470 16.56 -34.75 43.95
CA GLY A 470 17.68 -34.04 43.34
C GLY A 470 17.54 -32.53 43.41
N VAL A 471 18.18 -31.83 42.47
CA VAL A 471 18.17 -30.36 42.42
C VAL A 471 16.83 -29.87 41.84
N PRO A 472 16.08 -29.02 42.56
CA PRO A 472 14.84 -28.45 42.05
C PRO A 472 15.06 -27.65 40.74
N LEU A 473 14.08 -27.71 39.84
CA LEU A 473 14.00 -26.82 38.69
C LEU A 473 13.78 -25.40 39.17
N GLN A 474 14.79 -24.55 39.03
CA GLN A 474 14.76 -23.23 39.64
C GLN A 474 13.88 -22.24 38.85
N ASN A 475 13.09 -21.42 39.54
CA ASN A 475 12.22 -20.41 38.93
C ASN A 475 11.23 -21.02 37.91
N ALA A 476 10.66 -22.17 38.27
CA ALA A 476 9.59 -22.80 37.52
C ALA A 476 8.33 -21.93 37.52
N LEU A 477 7.96 -21.39 38.69
CA LEU A 477 7.05 -20.25 38.80
C LEU A 477 7.86 -18.96 38.78
N LEU A 478 7.45 -18.00 37.94
CA LEU A 478 8.15 -16.72 37.80
C LEU A 478 7.83 -15.72 38.93
N THR A 479 6.82 -16.01 39.75
CA THR A 479 6.35 -15.16 40.84
C THR A 479 6.00 -16.00 42.07
N GLY A 480 6.04 -15.42 43.27
CA GLY A 480 5.70 -16.09 44.53
C GLY A 480 6.91 -16.56 45.33
N ILE A 481 6.66 -17.26 46.44
CA ILE A 481 7.70 -17.64 47.42
C ILE A 481 8.21 -19.08 47.22
N ARG A 482 7.38 -19.96 46.65
CA ARG A 482 7.73 -21.34 46.30
C ARG A 482 7.92 -21.44 44.79
N GLN A 483 9.05 -20.93 44.30
CA GLN A 483 9.28 -20.76 42.86
C GLN A 483 9.90 -21.98 42.17
N HIS A 484 10.52 -22.88 42.93
CA HIS A 484 11.25 -24.02 42.37
C HIS A 484 10.35 -25.26 42.33
N ALA A 485 10.48 -26.08 41.28
CA ALA A 485 9.71 -27.32 41.15
C ALA A 485 10.59 -28.54 41.45
N LEU A 486 10.06 -29.48 42.23
CA LEU A 486 10.75 -30.70 42.64
C LEU A 486 9.91 -31.91 42.25
N CYS A 487 10.54 -32.90 41.62
CA CYS A 487 9.90 -34.16 41.27
C CYS A 487 9.87 -35.07 42.51
N PHE A 488 8.68 -35.44 42.97
CA PHE A 488 8.50 -36.32 44.13
C PHE A 488 8.51 -37.80 43.73
N PRO A 489 8.84 -38.72 44.66
CA PRO A 489 8.94 -40.15 44.36
C PRO A 489 7.65 -40.80 43.83
N ALA A 490 6.50 -40.19 44.10
CA ALA A 490 5.20 -40.63 43.59
C ALA A 490 4.89 -40.16 42.16
N GLY A 491 5.86 -39.58 41.45
CA GLY A 491 5.68 -39.12 40.07
C GLY A 491 4.89 -37.81 39.93
N SER A 492 4.96 -36.91 40.93
CA SER A 492 4.29 -35.61 40.88
C SER A 492 5.28 -34.46 41.07
N TRP A 493 5.06 -33.33 40.37
CA TRP A 493 5.80 -32.10 40.65
C TRP A 493 5.17 -31.36 41.82
N GLU A 494 6.00 -30.87 42.73
CA GLU A 494 5.61 -30.02 43.87
C GLU A 494 6.51 -28.78 43.94
N PHE A 495 5.98 -27.67 44.48
CA PHE A 495 6.72 -26.41 44.56
C PHE A 495 7.39 -26.21 45.93
N THR A 496 8.64 -25.75 45.90
CA THR A 496 9.48 -25.50 47.08
C THR A 496 10.17 -24.13 46.99
N SER A 497 10.54 -23.57 48.15
CA SER A 497 11.38 -22.37 48.27
C SER A 497 12.86 -22.72 48.43
N ILE A 498 13.21 -24.00 48.47
CA ILE A 498 14.57 -24.49 48.68
C ILE A 498 15.23 -24.74 47.33
N THR A 499 16.47 -24.29 47.15
CA THR A 499 17.25 -24.44 45.91
C THR A 499 18.25 -25.59 45.95
N GLU A 500 18.56 -26.07 47.15
CA GLU A 500 19.52 -27.15 47.40
C GLU A 500 18.99 -28.51 46.93
N ALA A 501 19.91 -29.48 46.76
CA ALA A 501 19.57 -30.84 46.40
C ALA A 501 18.71 -31.51 47.49
N HIS A 502 17.66 -32.19 47.06
CA HIS A 502 16.82 -33.02 47.92
C HIS A 502 17.14 -34.49 47.70
N PHE A 503 17.02 -35.28 48.76
CA PHE A 503 17.25 -36.72 48.76
C PHE A 503 15.95 -37.42 49.09
N SER A 504 15.74 -38.61 48.51
CA SER A 504 14.60 -39.45 48.85
C SER A 504 14.72 -39.90 50.30
N LYS A 505 13.72 -39.59 51.12
CA LYS A 505 13.67 -39.97 52.54
C LYS A 505 12.36 -40.66 52.84
N SER A 506 12.44 -41.69 53.66
CA SER A 506 11.29 -42.51 54.07
C SER A 506 10.93 -42.24 55.53
N THR A 507 9.65 -42.20 55.84
CA THR A 507 9.20 -42.27 57.24
C THR A 507 9.36 -43.69 57.76
N LEU A 508 9.83 -43.83 59.00
CA LEU A 508 9.94 -45.14 59.67
C LEU A 508 8.64 -45.57 60.37
N TRP A 509 7.65 -44.68 60.51
CA TRP A 509 6.39 -45.01 61.16
C TRP A 509 5.34 -45.56 60.18
N PRO A 510 4.36 -46.36 60.66
CA PRO A 510 3.25 -46.81 59.83
C PRO A 510 2.45 -45.60 59.37
N THR A 511 2.61 -45.22 58.10
CA THR A 511 1.78 -44.19 57.50
C THR A 511 0.33 -44.66 57.51
N LEU A 512 -0.60 -43.75 57.82
CA LEU A 512 -2.00 -43.95 57.45
C LEU A 512 -2.04 -44.21 55.93
N VAL A 513 -2.96 -45.05 55.47
CA VAL A 513 -3.05 -45.52 54.06
C VAL A 513 -3.05 -44.36 53.04
N SER A 514 -3.40 -43.15 53.47
CA SER A 514 -3.46 -41.93 52.65
C SER A 514 -2.19 -41.04 52.66
N GLN A 515 -1.13 -41.37 53.41
CA GLN A 515 0.09 -40.54 53.47
C GLN A 515 1.29 -41.17 52.74
N PRO A 516 2.00 -40.40 51.89
CA PRO A 516 3.15 -40.90 51.14
C PRO A 516 4.32 -41.26 52.07
N ARG A 517 4.76 -42.52 51.99
CA ARG A 517 5.90 -43.04 52.78
C ARG A 517 7.24 -42.41 52.44
N LYS A 518 7.40 -41.99 51.17
CA LYS A 518 8.61 -41.36 50.65
C LYS A 518 8.31 -39.91 50.26
N GLY A 519 9.27 -39.04 50.52
CA GLY A 519 9.27 -37.66 50.04
C GLY A 519 10.70 -37.20 49.76
N CYS A 520 10.84 -35.97 49.29
CA CYS A 520 12.15 -35.38 48.98
C CYS A 520 12.48 -34.32 50.03
N CYS A 521 13.63 -34.43 50.70
CA CYS A 521 14.10 -33.45 51.68
C CYS A 521 15.60 -33.17 51.57
N PRO A 522 16.07 -31.96 51.94
CA PRO A 522 17.49 -31.65 52.04
C PRO A 522 18.24 -32.61 52.95
N GLU A 523 19.56 -32.68 52.81
CA GLU A 523 20.42 -33.59 53.56
C GLU A 523 20.21 -33.48 55.08
N ASN A 524 20.06 -32.26 55.59
CA ASN A 524 19.90 -31.93 57.02
C ASN A 524 18.44 -31.90 57.54
N LYS A 525 17.50 -32.59 56.86
CA LYS A 525 16.07 -32.66 57.25
C LYS A 525 15.51 -34.07 57.18
N CYS A 526 14.44 -34.39 57.91
CA CYS A 526 13.72 -35.67 57.78
C CYS A 526 12.40 -35.49 57.04
N TRP A 527 11.89 -36.58 56.45
CA TRP A 527 10.52 -36.63 55.93
C TRP A 527 9.58 -37.18 57.00
N ASP A 528 8.46 -36.49 57.28
CA ASP A 528 7.45 -36.91 58.25
C ASP A 528 6.17 -37.50 57.61
N GLY A 529 6.18 -37.73 56.29
CA GLY A 529 5.00 -38.20 55.56
C GLY A 529 4.15 -37.07 54.96
N ALA A 530 4.45 -35.81 55.30
CA ALA A 530 3.78 -34.63 54.76
C ALA A 530 4.73 -33.48 54.39
N ALA A 531 5.78 -33.24 55.18
CA ALA A 531 6.73 -32.15 55.02
C ALA A 531 8.14 -32.50 55.53
N CYS A 532 9.11 -31.68 55.15
CA CYS A 532 10.47 -31.80 55.67
C CYS A 532 10.59 -31.14 57.06
N ARG A 533 11.15 -31.87 58.02
CA ARG A 533 11.38 -31.45 59.40
C ARG A 533 12.84 -31.22 59.67
N ASN A 534 13.16 -30.23 60.49
CA ASN A 534 14.55 -30.00 60.90
C ASN A 534 15.00 -31.09 61.88
N ILE A 535 16.30 -31.41 61.87
CA ILE A 535 16.89 -32.32 62.86
C ILE A 535 16.50 -31.85 64.27
N GLY A 536 15.99 -32.78 65.06
CA GLY A 536 15.54 -32.54 66.43
C GLY A 536 14.06 -32.16 66.59
N GLU A 537 13.33 -31.80 65.51
CA GLU A 537 11.90 -31.51 65.57
C GLU A 537 11.05 -32.77 65.83
N TYR A 538 9.95 -32.59 66.57
CA TYR A 538 9.00 -33.65 66.90
C TYR A 538 7.74 -33.58 66.03
N SER A 539 7.25 -34.75 65.62
CA SER A 539 5.96 -34.94 64.94
C SER A 539 5.12 -35.95 65.71
N ILE A 540 3.82 -35.66 65.89
CA ILE A 540 2.89 -36.58 66.55
C ILE A 540 2.01 -37.21 65.46
N VAL A 541 2.11 -38.53 65.31
CA VAL A 541 1.33 -39.30 64.34
C VAL A 541 0.62 -40.43 65.08
N ALA A 542 -0.72 -40.47 64.95
CA ALA A 542 -1.58 -41.45 65.61
C ALA A 542 -1.29 -41.60 67.12
N GLY A 543 -1.06 -40.48 67.81
CA GLY A 543 -0.79 -40.44 69.25
C GLY A 543 0.62 -40.85 69.69
N LYS A 544 1.53 -41.15 68.75
CA LYS A 544 2.95 -41.43 69.03
C LYS A 544 3.84 -40.28 68.55
N GLY A 545 4.81 -39.89 69.37
CA GLY A 545 5.79 -38.87 69.04
C GLY A 545 7.03 -39.45 68.34
N TYR A 546 7.45 -38.81 67.27
CA TYR A 546 8.65 -39.16 66.51
C TYR A 546 9.54 -37.93 66.39
N ARG A 547 10.86 -38.12 66.51
CA ARG A 547 11.84 -37.04 66.39
C ARG A 547 12.68 -37.22 65.13
N CYS A 548 12.87 -36.17 64.36
CA CYS A 548 13.83 -36.16 63.26
C CYS A 548 15.25 -36.30 63.82
N GLN A 549 16.01 -37.25 63.28
CA GLN A 549 17.41 -37.51 63.63
C GLN A 549 18.32 -37.24 62.45
#